data_AF-A0A291RBN1-F1
#
_entry.id   AF-A0A291RBN1-F1
#
_cell.length_a   1.000
_cell.length_b   1.000
_cell.length_c   1.000
_cell.angle_alpha   90.00
_cell.angle_beta   90.00
_cell.angle_gamma   90.00
#
_symmetry.space_group_name_H-M   'P 1'
#
loop_
_entity.id
_entity.type
_entity.pdbx_description
1 polymer ?
#
loop_
_entity_poly.entity_id
_entity_poly.type
_entity_poly.pdbx_seq_one_letter_code
_entity_poly.pdbx_strand_id
1 'polypeptide(L)'
;QFSVKTRFLVKFPELNHAMKVNVSMDREAPMVRGYRRFNVLGTNSKALNMAESMSGGMVADFRHLTLKEQKSGGGGKGIHDLSLSVTEELHIINFNTEFLLHDMSVSLETSSLPVVIISNSSQQQ
;
A
#
# COMPACT_ATOMS: atom_id res chain seq x y z
N GLN A 1 2.21 2.03 13.65
CA GLN A 1 1.95 0.83 12.81
C GLN A 1 0.54 0.96 12.26
N PHE A 2 0.26 0.39 11.09
CA PHE A 2 -1.08 0.32 10.51
C PHE A 2 -1.37 -1.08 9.98
N SER A 3 -2.63 -1.34 9.71
CA SER A 3 -3.12 -2.61 9.14
C SER A 3 -4.03 -2.31 7.96
N VAL A 4 -4.06 -3.21 6.99
CA VAL A 4 -4.93 -3.10 5.82
C VAL A 4 -5.32 -4.49 5.35
N LYS A 5 -6.58 -4.65 4.95
CA LYS A 5 -7.14 -5.92 4.50
C LYS A 5 -7.67 -5.78 3.08
N THR A 6 -7.12 -6.55 2.16
CA THR A 6 -7.65 -6.67 0.80
C THR A 6 -8.52 -7.92 0.70
N ARG A 7 -9.56 -7.87 -0.14
CA ARG A 7 -10.46 -9.00 -0.38
C ARG A 7 -10.57 -9.26 -1.87
N PHE A 8 -10.37 -10.51 -2.26
CA PHE A 8 -10.77 -10.98 -3.58
C PHE A 8 -12.22 -11.45 -3.50
N LEU A 9 -13.11 -10.78 -4.25
CA LEU A 9 -14.56 -10.98 -4.12
C LEU A 9 -15.02 -12.30 -4.76
N VAL A 10 -14.26 -12.81 -5.73
CA VAL A 10 -14.53 -14.10 -6.36
C VAL A 10 -13.81 -15.19 -5.58
N LYS A 11 -14.54 -16.24 -5.19
CA LYS A 11 -14.01 -17.30 -4.35
C LYS A 11 -13.60 -18.50 -5.20
N PHE A 12 -12.29 -18.71 -5.33
CA PHE A 12 -11.68 -19.91 -5.94
C PHE A 12 -10.95 -20.70 -4.85
N PRO A 13 -11.53 -21.79 -4.31
CA PRO A 13 -10.90 -22.57 -3.24
C PRO A 13 -9.51 -23.12 -3.59
N GLU A 14 -9.29 -23.46 -4.86
CA GLU A 14 -8.01 -23.95 -5.41
C GLU A 14 -6.88 -22.89 -5.38
N LEU A 15 -7.23 -21.60 -5.27
CA LEU A 15 -6.26 -20.50 -5.15
C LEU A 15 -5.95 -20.12 -3.70
N ASN A 16 -6.51 -20.83 -2.72
CA ASN A 16 -6.27 -20.60 -1.30
C ASN A 16 -4.79 -20.80 -0.96
N HIS A 17 -4.14 -19.77 -0.41
CA HIS A 17 -2.70 -19.68 -0.17
C HIS A 17 -1.79 -19.66 -1.42
N ALA A 18 -2.35 -19.74 -2.63
CA ALA A 18 -1.57 -19.75 -3.87
C ALA A 18 -1.24 -18.33 -4.35
N MET A 19 -2.23 -17.43 -4.35
CA MET A 19 -2.04 -16.05 -4.79
C MET A 19 -1.37 -15.20 -3.69
N LYS A 20 -0.35 -14.42 -4.06
CA LYS A 20 0.36 -13.50 -3.16
C LYS A 20 0.07 -12.05 -3.52
N VAL A 21 -0.52 -11.32 -2.58
CA VAL A 21 -0.72 -9.87 -2.68
C VAL A 21 0.51 -9.18 -2.13
N ASN A 22 1.06 -8.22 -2.87
CA ASN A 22 2.13 -7.36 -2.43
C ASN A 22 1.58 -5.96 -2.15
N VAL A 23 2.07 -5.30 -1.11
CA VAL A 23 1.72 -3.93 -0.75
C VAL A 23 2.92 -3.00 -0.98
N SER A 24 2.66 -1.85 -1.59
CA SER A 24 3.65 -0.81 -1.89
C SER A 24 3.04 0.58 -1.80
N MET A 25 3.87 1.62 -1.85
CA MET A 25 3.44 3.02 -1.87
C MET A 25 3.92 3.67 -3.17
N ASP A 26 3.13 4.60 -3.69
CA ASP A 26 3.54 5.63 -4.66
C ASP A 26 4.34 5.10 -5.88
N ARG A 27 3.82 4.05 -6.54
CA ARG A 27 4.41 3.47 -7.77
C ARG A 27 4.61 4.51 -8.87
N GLU A 28 3.67 5.46 -8.98
CA GLU A 28 3.69 6.58 -9.92
C GLU A 28 3.58 7.90 -9.14
N ALA A 29 4.61 8.21 -8.35
CA ALA A 29 4.63 9.44 -7.56
C ALA A 29 4.46 10.69 -8.45
N PRO A 30 3.59 11.64 -8.09
CA PRO A 30 3.44 12.89 -8.81
C PRO A 30 4.78 13.62 -8.97
N MET A 31 4.98 14.26 -10.12
CA MET A 31 6.13 15.14 -10.36
C MET A 31 5.99 16.50 -9.66
N VAL A 32 5.54 16.50 -8.41
CA VAL A 32 5.41 17.69 -7.58
C VAL A 32 6.71 17.88 -6.79
N ARG A 33 7.30 19.07 -6.87
CA ARG A 33 8.51 19.40 -6.13
C ARG A 33 8.23 19.29 -4.63
N GLY A 34 9.05 18.52 -3.91
CA GLY A 34 8.89 18.31 -2.48
C GLY A 34 7.94 17.17 -2.08
N TYR A 35 7.35 16.45 -3.05
CA TYR A 35 6.56 15.25 -2.76
C TYR A 35 7.43 14.20 -2.08
N ARG A 36 7.06 13.84 -0.85
CA ARG A 36 7.74 12.85 -0.03
C ARG A 36 7.42 11.47 -0.59
N ARG A 37 8.34 10.53 -0.40
CA ARG A 37 8.14 9.13 -0.79
C ARG A 37 8.31 8.25 0.41
N PHE A 38 7.55 7.17 0.47
CA PHE A 38 7.56 6.27 1.62
C PHE A 38 7.79 4.83 1.20
N ASN A 39 8.58 4.12 1.99
CA ASN A 39 8.69 2.67 1.92
C ASN A 39 7.72 2.04 2.90
N VAL A 40 7.02 0.99 2.46
CA VAL A 40 6.29 0.08 3.35
C VAL A 40 7.29 -0.91 3.95
N LEU A 41 7.35 -0.97 5.28
CA LEU A 41 8.17 -1.91 6.04
C LEU A 41 7.29 -2.91 6.79
N GLY A 42 7.85 -4.09 7.07
CA GLY A 42 7.14 -5.22 7.65
C GLY A 42 6.88 -6.32 6.62
N THR A 43 5.86 -7.14 6.85
CA THR A 43 5.45 -8.19 5.90
C THR A 43 4.69 -7.58 4.72
N ASN A 44 5.42 -7.17 3.68
CA ASN A 44 4.88 -6.48 2.51
C ASN A 44 4.31 -7.43 1.43
N SER A 45 4.36 -8.74 1.64
CA SER A 45 3.77 -9.75 0.76
C SER A 45 3.00 -10.76 1.60
N LYS A 46 1.75 -11.03 1.22
CA LYS A 46 0.88 -11.93 1.98
C LYS A 46 0.01 -12.79 1.06
N ALA A 47 -0.09 -14.07 1.39
CA ALA A 47 -0.93 -15.00 0.65
C ALA A 47 -2.42 -14.73 0.93
N LEU A 48 -3.21 -14.63 -0.15
CA LEU A 48 -4.67 -14.64 -0.06
C LEU A 48 -5.13 -15.98 0.52
N ASN A 49 -5.95 -15.92 1.55
CA ASN A 49 -6.45 -17.12 2.20
C ASN A 49 -7.87 -16.94 2.73
N MET A 50 -8.54 -18.06 2.99
CA MET A 50 -9.91 -18.08 3.53
C MET A 50 -9.95 -18.11 5.06
N ALA A 51 -8.85 -18.47 5.73
CA ALA A 51 -8.80 -18.67 7.18
C ALA A 51 -8.88 -17.34 7.97
N GLU A 52 -8.40 -16.25 7.40
CA GLU A 52 -8.36 -14.92 8.03
C GLU A 52 -9.69 -14.15 7.93
N SER A 53 -10.75 -14.78 7.41
CA SER A 53 -12.08 -14.21 7.28
C SER A 53 -13.13 -15.10 7.95
N MET A 54 -13.87 -14.54 8.91
CA MET A 54 -14.99 -15.23 9.57
C MET A 54 -16.11 -15.64 8.59
N SER A 55 -16.21 -14.95 7.45
CA SER A 55 -17.16 -15.29 6.37
C SER A 55 -16.58 -16.24 5.32
N GLY A 56 -15.35 -16.75 5.53
CA GLY A 56 -14.66 -17.65 4.61
C GLY A 56 -14.32 -17.02 3.25
N GLY A 57 -14.21 -15.69 3.21
CA GLY A 57 -13.79 -14.95 2.00
C GLY A 57 -12.27 -14.97 1.80
N MET A 58 -11.82 -14.88 0.56
CA MET A 58 -10.41 -14.79 0.19
C MET A 58 -9.86 -13.41 0.56
N VAL A 59 -9.01 -13.36 1.59
CA VAL A 59 -8.46 -12.10 2.13
C VAL A 59 -6.96 -12.18 2.36
N ALA A 60 -6.30 -11.03 2.27
CA ALA A 60 -4.92 -10.86 2.72
C ALA A 60 -4.94 -9.78 3.81
N ASP A 61 -4.73 -10.19 5.06
CA ASP A 61 -4.79 -9.31 6.24
C ASP A 61 -3.39 -8.83 6.62
N PHE A 62 -2.95 -7.68 6.10
CA PHE A 62 -1.66 -7.10 6.45
C PHE A 62 -1.75 -6.42 7.82
N ARG A 63 -0.88 -6.83 8.74
CA ARG A 63 -0.77 -6.25 10.09
C ARG A 63 0.65 -5.80 10.34
N HIS A 64 0.81 -4.89 11.30
CA HIS A 64 2.12 -4.40 11.74
C HIS A 64 2.94 -3.71 10.63
N LEU A 65 2.26 -3.16 9.62
CA LEU A 65 2.93 -2.36 8.60
C LEU A 65 3.40 -1.04 9.20
N THR A 66 4.52 -0.54 8.69
CA THR A 66 5.05 0.78 9.03
C THR A 66 5.50 1.50 7.77
N LEU A 67 5.50 2.83 7.81
CA LEU A 67 5.99 3.66 6.72
C LEU A 67 7.30 4.31 7.14
N LYS A 68 8.25 4.36 6.22
CA LYS A 68 9.52 5.06 6.40
C LYS A 68 9.76 5.98 5.22
N GLU A 69 9.90 7.26 5.50
CA GLU A 69 10.23 8.27 4.50
C GLU A 69 11.56 7.95 3.82
N GLN A 70 11.58 8.02 2.50
CA GLN A 70 12.77 7.92 1.66
C GLN A 70 13.49 9.27 1.72
N LYS A 71 14.63 9.33 2.43
CA LYS A 71 15.48 10.52 2.39
C LYS A 71 16.18 10.56 1.03
N SER A 72 15.76 11.46 0.14
CA SER A 72 16.47 11.72 -1.11
C SER A 72 17.88 12.26 -0.79
N GLY A 73 18.92 11.56 -1.25
CA GLY A 73 20.30 12.02 -1.16
C GLY A 73 20.54 13.19 -2.10
N GLY A 74 20.22 14.40 -1.65
CA GLY A 74 20.41 15.64 -2.40
C GLY A 74 20.27 16.82 -1.47
N GLY A 75 21.40 17.31 -0.96
CA GLY A 75 21.46 18.55 -0.20
C GLY A 75 20.98 19.72 -1.05
N GLY A 76 19.93 20.38 -0.60
CA GLY A 76 19.43 21.59 -1.25
C GLY A 76 18.45 22.29 -0.33
N LYS A 77 18.96 23.20 0.50
CA LYS A 77 18.15 24.30 1.06
C LYS A 77 17.59 25.07 -0.13
N GLY A 78 16.33 24.85 -0.48
CA GLY A 78 15.76 25.38 -1.72
C GLY A 78 14.24 25.45 -1.73
N ILE A 79 13.72 26.47 -1.04
CA ILE A 79 12.44 27.15 -1.29
C ILE A 79 11.17 26.32 -1.05
N HIS A 80 10.54 26.65 0.06
CA HIS A 80 9.38 26.03 0.70
C HIS A 80 8.02 26.53 0.14
N ASP A 81 8.01 27.29 -0.97
CA ASP A 81 6.82 28.02 -1.42
C ASP A 81 5.82 27.20 -2.26
N LEU A 82 6.16 25.96 -2.64
CA LEU A 82 5.30 25.09 -3.45
C LEU A 82 5.21 23.64 -2.94
N SER A 83 5.79 23.35 -1.78
CA SER A 83 5.62 22.05 -1.12
C SER A 83 4.25 22.05 -0.45
N LEU A 84 3.35 21.14 -0.84
CA LEU A 84 2.11 20.90 -0.11
C LEU A 84 2.42 20.75 1.38
N SER A 85 1.56 21.29 2.24
CA SER A 85 1.71 21.05 3.67
C SER A 85 1.57 19.54 3.94
N VAL A 86 2.16 19.07 5.04
CA VAL A 86 2.11 17.64 5.42
C VAL A 86 0.68 17.10 5.42
N THR A 87 -0.30 17.94 5.74
CA THR A 87 -1.72 17.61 5.84
C THR A 87 -2.47 17.61 4.50
N GLU A 88 -1.89 18.17 3.45
CA GLU A 88 -2.49 18.26 2.10
C GLU A 88 -1.85 17.29 1.10
N GLU A 89 -0.68 16.74 1.45
CA GLU A 89 -0.01 15.75 0.62
C GLU A 89 -0.70 14.38 0.74
N LEU A 90 -1.17 13.88 -0.40
CA LEU A 90 -1.89 12.62 -0.51
C LEU A 90 -1.03 11.52 -1.11
N HIS A 91 -1.08 10.35 -0.48
CA HIS A 91 -0.38 9.14 -0.89
C HIS A 91 -1.36 8.00 -1.16
N ILE A 92 -0.93 7.04 -1.98
CA ILE A 92 -1.73 5.89 -2.35
C ILE A 92 -0.98 4.60 -1.97
N ILE A 93 -1.63 3.77 -1.15
CA ILE A 93 -1.16 2.42 -0.87
C ILE A 93 -1.68 1.50 -1.99
N ASN A 94 -0.76 0.89 -2.71
CA ASN A 94 -1.05 0.01 -3.85
C ASN A 94 -0.93 -1.45 -3.46
N PHE A 95 -1.82 -2.27 -4.01
CA PHE A 95 -1.85 -3.72 -3.85
C PHE A 95 -1.86 -4.37 -5.21
N ASN A 96 -0.96 -5.33 -5.42
CA ASN A 96 -0.90 -6.08 -6.67
C ASN A 96 -0.75 -7.57 -6.42
N THR A 97 -1.35 -8.38 -7.28
CA THR A 97 -1.23 -9.83 -7.28
C THR A 97 -1.36 -10.35 -8.70
N GLU A 98 -0.81 -11.53 -8.95
CA GLU A 98 -1.06 -12.27 -10.19
C GLU A 98 -2.13 -13.32 -9.94
N PHE A 99 -3.15 -13.34 -10.80
CA PHE A 99 -4.13 -14.41 -10.88
C PHE A 99 -3.66 -15.40 -11.93
N LEU A 100 -3.45 -16.66 -11.53
CA LEU A 100 -3.09 -17.75 -12.42
C LEU A 100 -4.05 -18.92 -12.24
N LEU A 101 -4.82 -19.24 -13.27
CA LEU A 101 -5.73 -20.38 -13.27
C LEU A 101 -6.04 -20.84 -14.71
N HIS A 102 -5.97 -22.14 -14.99
CA HIS A 102 -6.26 -22.74 -16.30
C HIS A 102 -5.59 -22.01 -17.47
N ASP A 103 -4.27 -21.82 -17.38
CA ASP A 103 -3.44 -21.13 -18.38
C ASP A 103 -3.77 -19.64 -18.61
N MET A 104 -4.69 -19.06 -17.82
CA MET A 104 -4.92 -17.61 -17.78
C MET A 104 -4.03 -16.97 -16.72
N SER A 105 -3.27 -15.95 -17.14
CA SER A 105 -2.50 -15.08 -16.25
C SER A 105 -3.04 -13.65 -16.36
N VAL A 106 -3.48 -13.08 -15.23
CA VAL A 106 -4.01 -11.71 -15.17
C VAL A 106 -3.39 -10.98 -13.99
N SER A 107 -2.72 -9.87 -14.26
CA SER A 107 -2.29 -8.94 -13.23
C SER A 107 -3.49 -8.19 -12.66
N LEU A 108 -3.69 -8.30 -11.35
CA LEU A 108 -4.75 -7.61 -10.63
C LEU A 108 -4.13 -6.54 -9.74
N GLU A 109 -4.67 -5.33 -9.83
CA GLU A 109 -4.22 -4.19 -9.04
C GLU A 109 -5.41 -3.48 -8.39
N THR A 110 -5.18 -2.94 -7.20
CA THR A 110 -6.11 -2.06 -6.50
C THR A 110 -5.35 -1.14 -5.57
N SER A 111 -6.02 -0.11 -5.06
CA SER A 111 -5.41 0.89 -4.20
C SER A 111 -6.30 1.25 -3.02
N SER A 112 -5.71 1.85 -2.00
CA SER A 112 -6.47 2.54 -0.96
C SER A 112 -7.13 3.80 -1.52
N LEU A 113 -8.05 4.37 -0.72
CA LEU A 113 -8.35 5.80 -0.83
C LEU A 113 -7.08 6.62 -0.54
N PRO A 114 -7.00 7.87 -0.99
CA PRO A 114 -5.89 8.76 -0.64
C PRO A 114 -5.69 8.88 0.87
N VAL A 115 -4.46 8.78 1.33
CA VAL A 115 -4.09 8.90 2.75
C VAL A 115 -3.07 10.01 2.97
N VAL A 116 -3.18 10.67 4.13
CA VAL A 116 -2.20 11.65 4.62
C VAL A 116 -1.21 10.95 5.53
N ILE A 117 0.08 11.21 5.36
CA ILE A 117 1.14 10.62 6.17
C ILE A 117 1.78 11.69 7.06
N ILE A 118 1.56 11.52 8.36
CA ILE A 118 2.07 12.40 9.43
C ILE A 118 3.26 11.78 10.15
N SER A 119 4.14 12.63 10.69
CA SER A 119 5.27 12.22 11.52
C SER A 119 4.98 12.33 13.03
N ASN A 120 3.96 13.11 13.42
CA ASN A 120 3.59 13.36 14.80
C ASN A 120 2.06 13.42 14.94
N SER A 121 1.52 12.92 16.05
CA SER A 121 0.09 12.97 16.36
C SER A 121 -0.45 14.41 16.47
N SER A 122 0.39 15.41 16.75
CA SER A 122 -0.03 16.81 16.73
C SER A 122 -0.54 17.28 15.36
N GLN A 123 -0.19 16.59 14.27
CA GLN A 123 -0.63 16.89 12.90
C GLN A 123 -2.00 16.28 12.56
N GLN A 124 -2.66 15.57 13.49
CA GLN A 124 -4.02 15.05 13.32
C GLN A 124 -5.11 16.06 13.73
N GLN A 125 -4.73 17.20 14.29
CA GLN A 125 -5.63 18.17 14.91
C GLN A 125 -6.36 19.03 13.88
#